data_AF-R5H6I9-F1
#
_entry.id   AF-R5H6I9-F1
#
_cell.length_a   1.000
_cell.length_b   1.000
_cell.length_c   1.000
_cell.angle_alpha   90.00
_cell.angle_beta   90.00
_cell.angle_gamma   90.00
#
_symmetry.space_group_name_H-M   'P 1'
#
loop_
_entity.id
_entity.type
_entity.pdbx_description
1 polymer ?
#
loop_
_entity_poly.entity_id
_entity_poly.type
_entity_poly.pdbx_seq_one_letter_code
_entity_poly.pdbx_strand_id
1 'polypeptide(L)'
;MTNEALAELIQQGDNDELLPVLWEKTAKLLYKMSAQTYILYKDALKQHGILPEDLNQECYTVLLGAVKAYDSNKGYMLSTYFGYQFKQVLRKLLNGADVLDRIDTKSFDDPMTDEENAPTRGDITPDLESGAGFDRVDISDYYAPLHKALDSLPDVERNIIIEYYFKNFSFTKIGKLHGFTKSRAYQAHKRAIWLLRHGQTGRRLFEIYGSEYKCSFNGSIRIPKRKSVQAFKRSHTSEIEDYVIWLLSMDG
;
A
#
# COMPACT_ATOMS: atom_id res chain seq x y z
N MET A 1 44.31 31.05 -13.96
CA MET A 1 43.14 31.26 -13.07
C MET A 1 43.14 30.24 -11.95
N THR A 2 42.89 30.69 -10.73
CA THR A 2 42.68 29.88 -9.53
C THR A 2 41.30 29.20 -9.55
N ASN A 3 41.09 28.19 -8.72
CA ASN A 3 39.81 27.46 -8.67
C ASN A 3 38.70 28.35 -8.09
N GLU A 4 39.06 29.22 -7.17
CA GLU A 4 38.21 30.20 -6.50
C GLU A 4 37.68 31.23 -7.51
N ALA A 5 38.58 31.80 -8.32
CA ALA A 5 38.20 32.74 -9.36
C ALA A 5 37.30 32.10 -10.43
N LEU A 6 37.54 30.82 -10.76
CA LEU A 6 36.65 30.06 -11.66
C LEU A 6 35.26 29.85 -11.04
N ALA A 7 35.19 29.50 -9.75
CA ALA A 7 33.92 29.30 -9.05
C ALA A 7 33.08 30.59 -8.98
N GLU A 8 33.71 31.74 -8.71
CA GLU A 8 33.02 33.03 -8.70
C GLU A 8 32.42 33.38 -10.07
N LEU A 9 33.21 33.21 -11.14
CA LEU A 9 32.74 33.51 -12.50
C LEU A 9 31.59 32.61 -12.95
N ILE A 10 31.62 31.34 -12.55
CA ILE A 10 30.51 30.41 -12.81
C ILE A 10 29.28 30.80 -11.98
N GLN A 11 29.46 31.24 -10.74
CA GLN A 11 28.36 31.65 -9.86
C GLN A 11 27.67 32.95 -10.31
N GLN A 12 28.39 33.84 -10.98
CA GLN A 12 27.86 35.10 -11.54
C GLN A 12 26.90 34.90 -12.73
N GLY A 13 26.82 33.69 -13.30
CA GLY A 13 26.02 33.38 -14.48
C GLY A 13 26.79 33.63 -15.79
N ASP A 14 26.31 33.04 -16.90
CA ASP A 14 26.85 33.15 -18.27
C ASP A 14 28.24 32.54 -18.57
N ASN A 15 28.88 31.85 -17.61
CA ASN A 15 30.20 31.22 -17.80
C ASN A 15 30.22 29.70 -17.54
N ASP A 16 29.12 29.00 -17.84
CA ASP A 16 29.01 27.54 -17.65
C ASP A 16 30.07 26.75 -18.45
N GLU A 17 30.62 27.35 -19.51
CA GLU A 17 31.73 26.80 -20.30
C GLU A 17 33.02 26.61 -19.48
N LEU A 18 33.15 27.26 -18.31
CA LEU A 18 34.28 27.12 -17.40
C LEU A 18 34.14 25.93 -16.45
N LEU A 19 32.96 25.30 -16.36
CA LEU A 19 32.72 24.13 -15.50
C LEU A 19 33.63 22.93 -15.85
N PRO A 20 33.82 22.54 -17.13
CA PRO A 20 34.74 21.45 -17.48
C PRO A 20 36.19 21.74 -17.05
N VAL A 21 36.64 22.99 -17.19
CA VAL A 21 37.99 23.41 -16.79
C VAL A 21 38.17 23.34 -15.27
N LEU A 22 37.15 23.74 -14.51
CA LEU A 22 37.16 23.61 -13.05
C LEU A 22 37.08 22.14 -12.62
N TRP A 23 36.30 21.33 -13.32
CA TRP A 23 36.20 19.89 -13.09
C TRP A 23 37.55 19.20 -13.26
N GLU A 24 38.24 19.39 -14.39
CA GLU A 24 39.56 18.78 -14.62
C GLU A 24 40.58 19.08 -13.51
N LYS A 25 40.56 20.30 -12.96
CA LYS A 25 41.45 20.70 -11.87
C LYS A 25 41.09 20.07 -10.52
N THR A 26 39.81 19.85 -10.27
CA THR A 26 39.28 19.41 -8.97
C THR A 26 38.99 17.91 -8.92
N ALA A 27 38.84 17.24 -10.05
CA ALA A 27 38.39 15.85 -10.17
C ALA A 27 39.27 14.88 -9.38
N LYS A 28 40.60 15.02 -9.45
CA LYS A 28 41.52 14.16 -8.68
C LYS A 28 41.30 14.26 -7.17
N LEU A 29 41.02 15.48 -6.67
CA LEU A 29 40.73 15.68 -5.25
C LEU A 29 39.36 15.10 -4.89
N LEU A 30 38.35 15.33 -5.72
CA LEU A 30 37.01 14.79 -5.52
C LEU A 30 37.00 13.26 -5.53
N TYR A 31 37.70 12.61 -6.47
CA TYR A 31 37.84 11.15 -6.50
C TYR A 31 38.64 10.60 -5.31
N LYS A 32 39.64 11.33 -4.83
CA LYS A 32 40.32 10.96 -3.58
C LYS A 32 39.36 11.02 -2.39
N MET A 33 38.53 12.06 -2.33
CA MET A 33 37.53 12.22 -1.27
C MET A 33 36.39 11.21 -1.39
N SER A 34 35.94 10.85 -2.60
CA SER A 34 34.93 9.82 -2.82
C SER A 34 35.44 8.46 -2.36
N ALA A 35 36.68 8.09 -2.72
CA ALA A 35 37.29 6.84 -2.29
C ALA A 35 37.39 6.75 -0.75
N GLN A 36 37.81 7.84 -0.10
CA GLN A 36 37.84 7.92 1.37
C GLN A 36 36.44 7.78 1.97
N THR A 37 35.46 8.45 1.38
CA THR A 37 34.07 8.43 1.83
C THR A 37 33.44 7.05 1.67
N TYR A 38 33.70 6.38 0.54
CA TYR A 38 33.27 5.02 0.28
C TYR A 38 33.86 4.04 1.30
N ILE A 39 35.15 4.17 1.64
CA ILE A 39 35.77 3.34 2.68
C ILE A 39 35.11 3.57 4.05
N LEU A 40 34.81 4.81 4.40
CA LEU A 40 34.18 5.17 5.68
C LEU A 40 32.74 4.64 5.82
N TYR A 41 31.97 4.65 4.72
CA TYR A 41 30.56 4.26 4.71
C TYR A 41 30.30 2.96 3.93
N LYS A 42 31.32 2.11 3.79
CA LYS A 42 31.33 0.94 2.90
C LYS A 42 30.13 0.01 3.12
N ASP A 43 29.84 -0.31 4.37
CA ASP A 43 28.79 -1.28 4.68
C ASP A 43 27.40 -0.70 4.40
N ALA A 44 27.16 0.56 4.76
CA ALA A 44 25.90 1.24 4.48
C ALA A 44 25.67 1.40 2.96
N LEU A 45 26.68 1.83 2.21
CA LEU A 45 26.56 1.99 0.77
C LEU A 45 26.31 0.66 0.05
N LYS A 46 26.99 -0.41 0.48
CA LYS A 46 26.75 -1.77 -0.04
C LYS A 46 25.35 -2.29 0.25
N GLN A 47 24.80 -2.00 1.43
CA GLN A 47 23.43 -2.38 1.77
C GLN A 47 22.41 -1.71 0.86
N HIS A 48 22.71 -0.51 0.36
CA HIS A 48 21.91 0.21 -0.62
C HIS A 48 22.32 -0.08 -2.08
N GLY A 49 23.16 -1.10 -2.32
CA GLY A 49 23.57 -1.46 -3.69
C GLY A 49 24.49 -0.45 -4.39
N ILE A 50 24.97 0.57 -3.69
CA ILE A 50 25.76 1.67 -4.27
C ILE A 50 27.21 1.23 -4.45
N LEU A 51 27.69 1.28 -5.69
CA LEU A 51 29.06 0.97 -6.08
C LEU A 51 30.00 2.19 -5.92
N PRO A 52 31.31 1.97 -5.82
CA PRO A 52 32.30 3.05 -5.82
C PRO A 52 32.16 3.99 -7.04
N GLU A 53 31.82 3.43 -8.19
CA GLU A 53 31.64 4.13 -9.46
C GLU A 53 30.44 5.10 -9.39
N ASP A 54 29.37 4.71 -8.70
CA ASP A 54 28.19 5.57 -8.51
C ASP A 54 28.54 6.81 -7.68
N LEU A 55 29.32 6.61 -6.61
CA LEU A 55 29.80 7.73 -5.79
C LEU A 55 30.80 8.62 -6.55
N ASN A 56 31.56 8.04 -7.49
CA ASN A 56 32.44 8.81 -8.38
C ASN A 56 31.63 9.68 -9.35
N GLN A 57 30.51 9.18 -9.86
CA GLN A 57 29.63 9.95 -10.73
C GLN A 57 29.02 11.15 -9.98
N GLU A 58 28.63 10.94 -8.72
CA GLU A 58 28.10 12.00 -7.86
C GLU A 58 29.16 13.06 -7.45
N CYS A 59 30.45 12.85 -7.70
CA CYS A 59 31.45 13.90 -7.48
C CYS A 59 31.16 15.18 -8.29
N TYR A 60 30.54 15.05 -9.46
CA TYR A 60 30.15 16.21 -10.25
C TYR A 60 29.03 17.03 -9.57
N THR A 61 28.08 16.36 -8.93
CA THR A 61 27.01 17.03 -8.16
C THR A 61 27.57 17.71 -6.92
N VAL A 62 28.58 17.11 -6.28
CA VAL A 62 29.36 17.73 -5.19
C VAL A 62 30.04 19.01 -5.67
N LEU A 63 30.68 19.00 -6.84
CA LEU A 63 31.32 20.20 -7.40
C LEU A 63 30.29 21.30 -7.64
N LEU A 64 29.17 20.98 -8.30
CA LEU A 64 28.11 21.96 -8.57
C LEU A 64 27.53 22.56 -7.29
N GLY A 65 27.28 21.72 -6.27
CA GLY A 65 26.81 22.18 -4.96
C GLY A 65 27.83 23.08 -4.26
N ALA A 66 29.12 22.78 -4.41
CA ALA A 66 30.20 23.56 -3.82
C ALA A 66 30.36 24.92 -4.50
N VAL A 67 30.29 24.96 -5.84
CA VAL A 67 30.33 26.23 -6.60
C VAL A 67 29.14 27.11 -6.24
N LYS A 68 27.93 26.54 -6.16
CA LYS A 68 26.73 27.29 -5.74
C LYS A 68 26.85 27.86 -4.33
N ALA A 69 27.48 27.12 -3.41
CA ALA A 69 27.63 27.52 -2.01
C ALA A 69 28.89 28.36 -1.73
N TYR A 70 29.77 28.53 -2.73
CA TYR A 70 31.03 29.25 -2.59
C TYR A 70 30.76 30.73 -2.28
N ASP A 71 31.57 31.30 -1.40
CA ASP A 71 31.47 32.70 -1.00
C ASP A 71 32.87 33.25 -0.74
N SER A 72 33.33 34.09 -1.65
CA SER A 72 34.65 34.70 -1.64
C SER A 72 34.91 35.54 -0.39
N ASN A 73 33.85 36.18 0.14
CA ASN A 73 33.96 37.12 1.27
C ASN A 73 34.40 36.42 2.57
N LYS A 74 34.19 35.10 2.67
CA LYS A 74 34.55 34.32 3.85
C LYS A 74 36.02 33.88 3.88
N GLY A 75 36.75 34.03 2.76
CA GLY A 75 38.17 33.67 2.66
C GLY A 75 38.47 32.18 2.74
N TYR A 76 37.47 31.31 2.60
CA TYR A 76 37.66 29.86 2.56
C TYR A 76 38.00 29.38 1.14
N MET A 77 38.76 28.28 1.05
CA MET A 77 39.03 27.61 -0.22
C MET A 77 37.78 26.84 -0.70
N LEU A 78 37.64 26.69 -2.02
CA LEU A 78 36.52 25.90 -2.60
C LEU A 78 36.49 24.46 -2.06
N SER A 79 37.67 23.87 -1.84
CA SER A 79 37.81 22.50 -1.31
C SER A 79 37.16 22.28 0.05
N THR A 80 37.06 23.33 0.88
CA THR A 80 36.40 23.27 2.19
C THR A 80 34.92 22.92 2.07
N TYR A 81 34.27 23.32 0.98
CA TYR A 81 32.85 23.09 0.76
C TYR A 81 32.53 21.65 0.34
N PHE A 82 33.49 20.95 -0.27
CA PHE A 82 33.28 19.57 -0.77
C PHE A 82 32.83 18.62 0.33
N GLY A 83 33.42 18.72 1.54
CA GLY A 83 33.07 17.82 2.65
C GLY A 83 31.59 17.92 3.06
N TYR A 84 31.02 19.12 3.07
CA TYR A 84 29.59 19.30 3.37
C TYR A 84 28.72 18.79 2.22
N GLN A 85 29.10 19.07 0.98
CA GLN A 85 28.34 18.63 -0.20
C GLN A 85 28.32 17.10 -0.33
N PHE A 86 29.43 16.41 -0.04
CA PHE A 86 29.47 14.95 0.06
C PHE A 86 28.49 14.40 1.09
N LYS A 87 28.38 15.04 2.27
CA LYS A 87 27.38 14.63 3.28
C LYS A 87 25.95 14.77 2.76
N GLN A 88 25.67 15.81 1.98
CA GLN A 88 24.35 16.02 1.39
C GLN A 88 24.03 14.98 0.31
N VAL A 89 25.00 14.68 -0.56
CA VAL A 89 24.89 13.59 -1.55
C VAL A 89 24.66 12.26 -0.86
N LEU A 90 25.47 11.90 0.15
CA LEU A 90 25.29 10.65 0.90
C LEU A 90 23.92 10.56 1.56
N ARG A 91 23.44 11.63 2.19
CA ARG A 91 22.09 11.67 2.76
C ARG A 91 21.04 11.43 1.69
N LYS A 92 21.20 12.02 0.50
CA LYS A 92 20.28 11.81 -0.61
C LYS A 92 20.34 10.37 -1.12
N LEU A 93 21.50 9.75 -1.21
CA LEU A 93 21.65 8.37 -1.68
C LEU A 93 21.11 7.37 -0.66
N LEU A 94 21.45 7.54 0.62
CA LEU A 94 21.02 6.62 1.69
C LEU A 94 19.54 6.80 2.05
N ASN A 95 18.97 8.00 1.89
CA ASN A 95 17.55 8.26 2.14
C ASN A 95 16.71 8.23 0.86
N GLY A 96 17.34 8.22 -0.31
CA GLY A 96 16.71 8.19 -1.63
C GLY A 96 16.22 6.80 -1.90
N ALA A 97 15.14 6.43 -1.24
CA ALA A 97 14.51 5.14 -1.36
C ALA A 97 13.98 4.94 -2.78
N ASP A 98 14.78 4.32 -3.66
CA ASP A 98 14.18 3.42 -4.63
C ASP A 98 13.46 2.32 -3.84
N VAL A 99 12.23 2.00 -4.23
CA VAL A 99 11.41 0.98 -3.58
C VAL A 99 12.13 -0.37 -3.63
N LEU A 100 12.99 -0.56 -4.64
CA LEU A 100 13.82 -1.74 -4.87
C LEU A 100 15.11 -1.80 -4.03
N ASP A 101 15.56 -0.67 -3.46
CA ASP A 101 16.78 -0.59 -2.63
C ASP A 101 16.48 -0.72 -1.12
N ARG A 102 15.28 -1.21 -0.77
CA ARG A 102 14.93 -1.49 0.62
C ARG A 102 15.59 -2.80 1.03
N ILE A 103 16.19 -2.80 2.22
CA ILE A 103 16.92 -3.95 2.80
C ILE A 103 16.11 -5.27 2.78
N ASP A 104 14.77 -5.18 2.68
CA ASP A 104 13.85 -6.32 2.72
C ASP A 104 13.42 -6.87 1.35
N THR A 105 13.82 -6.25 0.22
CA THR A 105 13.51 -6.77 -1.11
C THR A 105 14.53 -7.84 -1.53
N LYS A 106 14.03 -8.95 -2.08
CA LYS A 106 14.84 -10.06 -2.61
C LYS A 106 14.54 -10.25 -4.08
N SER A 107 15.52 -10.73 -4.84
CA SER A 107 15.33 -10.93 -6.27
C SER A 107 14.29 -12.01 -6.51
N PHE A 108 13.48 -11.86 -7.55
CA PHE A 108 12.58 -12.93 -7.99
C PHE A 108 13.35 -14.12 -8.55
N ASP A 109 14.53 -13.88 -9.10
CA ASP A 109 15.43 -14.90 -9.66
C ASP A 109 16.28 -15.60 -8.59
N ASP A 110 16.18 -15.19 -7.31
CA ASP A 110 16.90 -15.89 -6.25
C ASP A 110 16.29 -17.31 -6.11
N PRO A 111 17.12 -18.37 -6.18
CA PRO A 111 16.65 -19.73 -5.98
C PRO A 111 16.16 -19.91 -4.54
N MET A 112 15.15 -20.76 -4.35
CA MET A 112 14.59 -20.98 -3.02
C MET A 112 15.48 -21.88 -2.14
N THR A 113 16.32 -22.70 -2.77
CA THR A 113 17.30 -23.61 -2.16
C THR A 113 18.58 -23.68 -2.99
N ASP A 114 19.68 -24.20 -2.43
CA ASP A 114 20.98 -24.30 -3.12
C ASP A 114 21.06 -25.47 -4.13
N GLU A 115 19.94 -26.08 -4.50
CA GLU A 115 19.90 -27.20 -5.45
C GLU A 115 19.99 -26.72 -6.91
N GLU A 116 20.66 -27.47 -7.79
CA GLU A 116 20.93 -27.09 -9.19
C GLU A 116 19.67 -26.79 -10.04
N ASN A 117 18.49 -27.23 -9.61
CA ASN A 117 17.21 -26.95 -10.28
C ASN A 117 16.14 -26.46 -9.29
N ALA A 118 16.55 -25.74 -8.25
CA ALA A 118 15.62 -25.14 -7.31
C ALA A 118 14.69 -24.14 -8.02
N PRO A 119 13.37 -24.19 -7.77
CA PRO A 119 12.46 -23.17 -8.28
C PRO A 119 12.86 -21.79 -7.74
N THR A 120 12.72 -20.77 -8.58
CA THR A 120 12.95 -19.39 -8.17
C THR A 120 11.77 -18.87 -7.35
N ARG A 121 11.96 -17.76 -6.63
CA ARG A 121 10.87 -17.08 -5.91
C ARG A 121 9.75 -16.66 -6.85
N GLY A 122 10.09 -16.27 -8.09
CA GLY A 122 9.12 -15.94 -9.13
C GLY A 122 8.22 -17.12 -9.48
N ASP A 123 8.80 -18.31 -9.63
CA ASP A 123 8.08 -19.51 -10.03
C ASP A 123 7.04 -19.97 -8.99
N ILE A 124 7.29 -19.67 -7.70
CA ILE A 124 6.42 -20.07 -6.58
C ILE A 124 5.37 -18.99 -6.28
N THR A 125 5.59 -17.75 -6.71
CA THR A 125 4.69 -16.64 -6.36
C THR A 125 3.35 -16.83 -7.06
N PRO A 126 2.24 -17.00 -6.31
CA PRO A 126 0.95 -17.25 -6.91
C PRO A 126 0.46 -16.00 -7.65
N ASP A 127 0.00 -16.19 -8.88
CA ASP A 127 -0.74 -15.15 -9.60
C ASP A 127 -2.15 -15.04 -9.01
N LEU A 128 -2.48 -13.85 -8.50
CA LEU A 128 -3.77 -13.55 -7.90
C LEU A 128 -4.92 -13.67 -8.91
N GLU A 129 -4.65 -13.47 -10.21
CA GLU A 129 -5.68 -13.58 -11.25
C GLU A 129 -5.93 -15.02 -11.72
N SER A 130 -5.02 -15.95 -11.43
CA SER A 130 -5.13 -17.36 -11.85
C SER A 130 -6.34 -18.08 -11.23
N GLY A 131 -6.78 -17.67 -10.03
CA GLY A 131 -7.97 -18.20 -9.35
C GLY A 131 -9.32 -17.66 -9.86
N ALA A 132 -9.33 -16.56 -10.61
CA ALA A 132 -10.55 -15.85 -10.98
C ALA A 132 -11.52 -16.66 -11.85
N GLY A 133 -11.02 -17.70 -12.54
CA GLY A 133 -11.85 -18.63 -13.32
C GLY A 133 -12.69 -19.58 -12.46
N PHE A 134 -12.13 -20.05 -11.34
CA PHE A 134 -12.82 -20.93 -10.39
C PHE A 134 -13.77 -20.14 -9.50
N ASP A 135 -13.35 -18.96 -9.03
CA ASP A 135 -14.18 -18.08 -8.21
C ASP A 135 -15.50 -17.72 -8.90
N ARG A 136 -15.51 -17.50 -10.22
CA ARG A 136 -16.73 -17.14 -10.97
C ARG A 136 -17.82 -18.23 -10.93
N VAL A 137 -17.44 -19.51 -10.92
CA VAL A 137 -18.39 -20.63 -10.89
C VAL A 137 -18.96 -20.79 -9.48
N ASP A 138 -18.10 -20.76 -8.46
CA ASP A 138 -18.50 -20.85 -7.06
C ASP A 138 -19.37 -19.67 -6.63
N ILE A 139 -19.07 -18.45 -7.13
CA ILE A 139 -19.84 -17.24 -6.89
C ILE A 139 -21.29 -17.36 -7.39
N SER A 140 -21.51 -17.98 -8.55
CA SER A 140 -22.85 -18.12 -9.15
C SER A 140 -23.76 -19.01 -8.28
N ASP A 141 -23.24 -20.16 -7.85
CA ASP A 141 -23.97 -21.08 -6.98
C ASP A 141 -24.12 -20.51 -5.57
N TYR A 142 -23.10 -19.79 -5.08
CA TYR A 142 -23.13 -19.10 -3.81
C TYR A 142 -24.18 -18.00 -3.77
N TYR A 143 -24.46 -17.25 -4.86
CA TYR A 143 -25.46 -16.18 -4.87
C TYR A 143 -26.85 -16.58 -5.37
N ALA A 144 -27.02 -17.80 -5.89
CA ALA A 144 -28.32 -18.31 -6.33
C ALA A 144 -29.44 -18.18 -5.26
N PRO A 145 -29.19 -18.46 -3.96
CA PRO A 145 -30.19 -18.25 -2.91
C PRO A 145 -30.58 -16.77 -2.72
N LEU A 146 -29.62 -15.84 -2.85
CA LEU A 146 -29.88 -14.40 -2.75
C LEU A 146 -30.73 -13.90 -3.90
N HIS A 147 -30.43 -14.33 -5.14
CA HIS A 147 -31.25 -13.99 -6.31
C HIS A 147 -32.68 -14.48 -6.14
N LYS A 148 -32.87 -15.73 -5.72
CA LYS A 148 -34.20 -16.30 -5.44
C LYS A 148 -34.96 -15.54 -4.33
N ALA A 149 -34.27 -15.07 -3.30
CA ALA A 149 -34.88 -14.22 -2.27
C ALA A 149 -35.31 -12.87 -2.82
N LEU A 150 -34.49 -12.28 -3.70
CA LEU A 150 -34.82 -11.02 -4.35
C LEU A 150 -35.96 -11.17 -5.36
N ASP A 151 -36.08 -12.31 -6.04
CA ASP A 151 -37.23 -12.66 -6.92
C ASP A 151 -38.54 -12.82 -6.14
N SER A 152 -38.47 -13.13 -4.83
CA SER A 152 -39.67 -13.29 -3.98
C SER A 152 -40.26 -11.96 -3.50
N LEU A 153 -39.56 -10.83 -3.73
CA LEU A 153 -40.05 -9.50 -3.40
C LEU A 153 -40.99 -8.95 -4.48
N PRO A 154 -41.93 -8.06 -4.13
CA PRO A 154 -42.66 -7.29 -5.13
C PRO A 154 -41.73 -6.38 -5.95
N ASP A 155 -42.11 -6.10 -7.20
CA ASP A 155 -41.24 -5.45 -8.19
C ASP A 155 -40.65 -4.11 -7.74
N VAL A 156 -41.44 -3.29 -7.05
CA VAL A 156 -41.01 -1.97 -6.56
C VAL A 156 -39.93 -2.14 -5.47
N GLU A 157 -40.18 -3.00 -4.49
CA GLU A 157 -39.26 -3.32 -3.41
C GLU A 157 -37.96 -3.97 -3.92
N ARG A 158 -38.06 -4.89 -4.89
CA ARG A 158 -36.91 -5.52 -5.57
C ARG A 158 -36.03 -4.48 -6.25
N ASN A 159 -36.62 -3.62 -7.09
CA ASN A 159 -35.87 -2.63 -7.87
C ASN A 159 -35.15 -1.64 -6.96
N ILE A 160 -35.76 -1.23 -5.85
CA ILE A 160 -35.13 -0.33 -4.89
C ILE A 160 -33.90 -0.95 -4.22
N ILE A 161 -33.92 -2.25 -3.89
CA ILE A 161 -32.76 -2.96 -3.33
C ILE A 161 -31.64 -3.04 -4.36
N ILE A 162 -31.97 -3.36 -5.63
CA ILE A 162 -30.99 -3.42 -6.72
C ILE A 162 -30.34 -2.05 -6.95
N GLU A 163 -31.15 -1.01 -7.05
CA GLU A 163 -30.68 0.35 -7.32
C GLU A 163 -29.84 0.92 -6.18
N TYR A 164 -30.19 0.60 -4.93
CA TYR A 164 -29.46 1.08 -3.78
C TYR A 164 -28.12 0.37 -3.59
N TYR A 165 -28.10 -0.98 -3.56
CA TYR A 165 -26.89 -1.74 -3.22
C TYR A 165 -25.98 -2.07 -4.40
N PHE A 166 -26.53 -2.31 -5.60
CA PHE A 166 -25.74 -2.70 -6.77
C PHE A 166 -25.44 -1.52 -7.70
N LYS A 167 -26.30 -0.49 -7.73
CA LYS A 167 -26.08 0.71 -8.55
C LYS A 167 -25.67 1.95 -7.75
N ASN A 168 -25.56 1.85 -6.42
CA ASN A 168 -25.19 2.94 -5.51
C ASN A 168 -26.03 4.22 -5.70
N PHE A 169 -27.32 4.09 -6.00
CA PHE A 169 -28.21 5.25 -6.16
C PHE A 169 -28.70 5.76 -4.80
N SER A 170 -28.74 7.08 -4.67
CA SER A 170 -29.35 7.72 -3.50
C SER A 170 -30.88 7.58 -3.52
N PHE A 171 -31.52 7.58 -2.34
CA PHE A 171 -32.99 7.57 -2.26
C PHE A 171 -33.67 8.76 -2.96
N THR A 172 -32.96 9.88 -3.12
CA THR A 172 -33.46 11.02 -3.91
C THR A 172 -33.50 10.71 -5.40
N LYS A 173 -32.49 10.01 -5.92
CA LYS A 173 -32.41 9.58 -7.33
C LYS A 173 -33.40 8.45 -7.62
N ILE A 174 -33.48 7.45 -6.72
CA ILE A 174 -34.45 6.35 -6.80
C ILE A 174 -35.89 6.90 -6.80
N GLY A 175 -36.20 7.84 -5.90
CA GLY A 175 -37.51 8.49 -5.86
C GLY A 175 -37.85 9.15 -7.21
N LYS A 176 -36.94 9.96 -7.77
CA LYS A 176 -37.16 10.59 -9.08
C LYS A 176 -37.38 9.59 -10.21
N LEU A 177 -36.63 8.48 -10.21
CA LEU A 177 -36.71 7.45 -11.25
C LEU A 177 -38.07 6.75 -11.27
N HIS A 178 -38.64 6.48 -10.09
CA HIS A 178 -39.93 5.79 -9.93
C HIS A 178 -41.13 6.74 -9.76
N GLY A 179 -40.93 8.06 -9.87
CA GLY A 179 -41.99 9.06 -9.66
C GLY A 179 -42.44 9.23 -8.20
N PHE A 180 -41.59 8.85 -7.25
CA PHE A 180 -41.85 8.89 -5.81
C PHE A 180 -41.08 9.98 -5.07
N THR A 181 -41.55 10.34 -3.88
CA THR A 181 -40.77 11.16 -2.95
C THR A 181 -39.62 10.36 -2.33
N LYS A 182 -38.54 11.03 -1.90
CA LYS A 182 -37.41 10.42 -1.17
C LYS A 182 -37.89 9.56 0.01
N SER A 183 -38.87 10.07 0.76
CA SER A 183 -39.45 9.38 1.93
C SER A 183 -40.12 8.06 1.53
N ARG A 184 -40.85 8.05 0.41
CA ARG A 184 -41.51 6.85 -0.09
C ARG A 184 -40.52 5.79 -0.57
N ALA A 185 -39.42 6.19 -1.22
CA ALA A 185 -38.33 5.28 -1.59
C ALA A 185 -37.68 4.65 -0.35
N TYR A 186 -37.44 5.42 0.71
CA TYR A 186 -36.93 4.91 1.98
C TYR A 186 -37.89 3.94 2.67
N GLN A 187 -39.20 4.23 2.68
CA GLN A 187 -40.22 3.33 3.23
C GLN A 187 -40.29 2.01 2.47
N ALA A 188 -40.25 2.05 1.14
CA ALA A 188 -40.25 0.86 0.31
C ALA A 188 -38.96 0.04 0.49
N HIS A 189 -37.79 0.67 0.64
CA HIS A 189 -36.56 0.00 1.05
C HIS A 189 -36.72 -0.70 2.42
N LYS A 190 -37.23 0.01 3.44
CA LYS A 190 -37.46 -0.56 4.78
C LYS A 190 -38.41 -1.76 4.74
N ARG A 191 -39.46 -1.68 3.91
CA ARG A 191 -40.42 -2.76 3.68
C ARG A 191 -39.77 -3.94 2.94
N ALA A 192 -38.94 -3.70 1.94
CA ALA A 192 -38.18 -4.73 1.22
C ALA A 192 -37.29 -5.54 2.18
N ILE A 193 -36.51 -4.84 3.03
CA ILE A 193 -35.69 -5.49 4.05
C ILE A 193 -36.55 -6.27 5.04
N TRP A 194 -37.69 -5.72 5.48
CA TRP A 194 -38.59 -6.43 6.39
C TRP A 194 -39.17 -7.71 5.77
N LEU A 195 -39.55 -7.68 4.48
CA LEU A 195 -40.05 -8.85 3.75
C LEU A 195 -38.96 -9.92 3.57
N LEU A 196 -37.75 -9.52 3.19
CA LEU A 196 -36.59 -10.42 3.11
C LEU A 196 -36.28 -11.03 4.48
N ARG A 197 -36.50 -10.28 5.56
CA ARG A 197 -36.20 -10.68 6.93
C ARG A 197 -37.22 -11.69 7.48
N HIS A 198 -38.51 -11.52 7.17
CA HIS A 198 -39.59 -12.33 7.74
C HIS A 198 -40.19 -13.37 6.78
N GLY A 199 -39.77 -13.38 5.52
CA GLY A 199 -40.18 -14.38 4.53
C GLY A 199 -39.53 -15.76 4.71
N GLN A 200 -40.09 -16.77 4.05
CA GLN A 200 -39.54 -18.14 4.05
C GLN A 200 -38.12 -18.18 3.45
N THR A 201 -37.87 -17.40 2.40
CA THR A 201 -36.55 -17.30 1.76
C THR A 201 -35.53 -16.62 2.67
N GLY A 202 -35.94 -15.66 3.50
CA GLY A 202 -35.11 -15.02 4.51
C GLY A 202 -34.56 -15.94 5.59
N ARG A 203 -35.41 -16.88 6.06
CA ARG A 203 -34.98 -17.91 7.01
C ARG A 203 -33.95 -18.84 6.38
N ARG A 204 -34.16 -19.23 5.12
CA ARG A 204 -33.21 -20.05 4.37
C ARG A 204 -31.88 -19.32 4.14
N LEU A 205 -31.90 -18.01 3.85
CA LEU A 205 -30.69 -17.20 3.79
C LEU A 205 -29.97 -17.15 5.15
N PHE A 206 -30.71 -17.01 6.25
CA PHE A 206 -30.13 -17.06 7.59
C PHE A 206 -29.53 -18.43 7.93
N GLU A 207 -30.12 -19.53 7.46
CA GLU A 207 -29.55 -20.87 7.62
C GLU A 207 -28.27 -21.07 6.80
N ILE A 208 -28.20 -20.50 5.59
CA ILE A 208 -27.04 -20.64 4.68
C ILE A 208 -25.87 -19.73 5.10
N TYR A 209 -26.13 -18.46 5.41
CA TYR A 209 -25.07 -17.47 5.70
C TYR A 209 -25.01 -17.02 7.16
N GLY A 210 -26.06 -17.27 7.95
CA GLY A 210 -26.17 -16.80 9.33
C GLY A 210 -25.68 -17.79 10.38
N SER A 211 -25.29 -19.02 10.01
CA SER A 211 -24.75 -19.99 10.97
C SER A 211 -23.31 -19.69 11.40
N GLU A 212 -22.52 -19.01 10.56
CA GLU A 212 -21.14 -18.61 10.87
C GLU A 212 -21.08 -17.37 11.75
N TYR A 213 -22.07 -16.48 11.66
CA TYR A 213 -22.17 -15.30 12.48
C TYR A 213 -23.21 -15.51 13.58
N LYS A 214 -22.79 -15.72 14.83
CA LYS A 214 -23.65 -15.76 16.04
C LYS A 214 -24.31 -14.38 16.32
N CYS A 215 -25.00 -13.81 15.35
CA CYS A 215 -25.71 -12.55 15.48
C CYS A 215 -27.18 -12.87 15.67
N SER A 216 -27.65 -12.76 16.92
CA SER A 216 -29.10 -12.72 17.15
C SER A 216 -29.66 -11.49 16.44
N PHE A 217 -30.82 -11.67 15.81
CA PHE A 217 -31.49 -10.82 14.83
C PHE A 217 -31.75 -9.34 15.21
N ASN A 218 -31.34 -8.90 16.41
CA ASN A 218 -31.50 -7.53 16.92
C ASN A 218 -30.16 -6.81 17.16
N GLY A 219 -29.05 -7.24 16.54
CA GLY A 219 -27.77 -6.52 16.65
C GLY A 219 -27.16 -6.54 18.05
N SER A 220 -27.69 -7.36 18.95
CA SER A 220 -27.06 -7.69 20.23
C SER A 220 -26.58 -9.13 20.10
N ILE A 221 -25.27 -9.34 20.09
CA ILE A 221 -24.70 -10.66 20.35
C ILE A 221 -25.06 -10.97 21.81
N ARG A 222 -26.13 -11.75 22.04
CA ARG A 222 -26.45 -12.24 23.38
C ARG A 222 -25.46 -13.35 23.67
N ILE A 223 -24.39 -13.00 24.37
CA ILE A 223 -23.51 -13.99 24.99
C ILE A 223 -24.35 -14.72 26.03
N PRO A 224 -24.62 -16.02 25.85
CA PRO A 224 -25.43 -16.75 26.81
C PRO A 224 -24.65 -16.80 28.12
N LYS A 225 -25.26 -16.30 29.21
CA LYS A 225 -24.65 -16.28 30.56
C LYS A 225 -24.24 -17.67 31.09
N ARG A 226 -24.70 -18.74 30.41
CA ARG A 226 -24.36 -20.15 30.63
C ARG A 226 -24.51 -20.93 29.32
N LYS A 227 -23.51 -21.73 28.95
CA LYS A 227 -23.43 -22.59 27.78
C LYS A 227 -23.67 -24.03 28.23
N SER A 228 -24.67 -24.66 27.65
CA SER A 228 -24.97 -26.06 27.95
C SER A 228 -23.90 -26.98 27.36
N VAL A 229 -23.74 -28.17 27.94
CA VAL A 229 -22.84 -29.22 27.43
C VAL A 229 -23.16 -29.57 25.97
N GLN A 230 -24.44 -29.54 25.59
CA GLN A 230 -24.89 -29.77 24.21
C GLN A 230 -24.38 -28.67 23.25
N ALA A 231 -24.38 -27.42 23.70
CA ALA A 231 -23.89 -26.28 22.93
C ALA A 231 -22.37 -26.30 22.81
N PHE A 232 -21.65 -26.65 23.88
CA PHE A 232 -20.21 -26.85 23.85
C PHE A 232 -19.80 -27.94 22.84
N LYS A 233 -20.46 -29.11 22.88
CA LYS A 233 -20.19 -30.21 21.94
C LYS A 233 -20.41 -29.86 20.46
N ARG A 234 -21.21 -28.84 20.16
CA ARG A 234 -21.45 -28.38 18.79
C ARG A 234 -20.43 -27.34 18.35
N SER A 235 -20.16 -26.33 19.17
CA SER A 235 -19.28 -25.22 18.78
C SER A 235 -17.82 -25.43 19.12
N HIS A 236 -17.50 -26.38 20.01
CA HIS A 236 -16.18 -26.60 20.61
C HIS A 236 -15.55 -25.40 21.34
N THR A 237 -16.18 -24.22 21.34
CA THR A 237 -15.73 -23.05 22.09
C THR A 237 -16.32 -22.98 23.49
N SER A 238 -15.63 -22.36 24.44
CA SER A 238 -16.16 -22.02 25.77
C SER A 238 -16.97 -20.72 25.80
N GLU A 239 -17.65 -20.40 26.90
CA GLU A 239 -18.33 -19.10 27.09
C GLU A 239 -17.36 -17.92 27.05
N ILE A 240 -16.16 -18.13 27.60
CA ILE A 240 -15.12 -17.11 27.71
C ILE A 240 -14.52 -16.83 26.33
N GLU A 241 -14.26 -17.87 25.54
CA GLU A 241 -13.79 -17.71 24.15
C GLU A 241 -14.81 -16.98 23.28
N ASP A 242 -16.09 -17.31 23.42
CA ASP A 242 -17.17 -16.61 22.71
C ASP A 242 -17.23 -15.11 23.10
N TYR A 243 -16.90 -14.78 24.36
CA TYR A 243 -16.84 -13.39 24.85
C TYR A 243 -15.61 -12.63 24.34
N VAL A 244 -14.45 -13.28 24.28
CA VAL A 244 -13.20 -12.70 23.75
C VAL A 244 -13.32 -12.43 22.25
N ILE A 245 -13.88 -13.38 21.49
CA ILE A 245 -14.14 -13.20 20.04
C ILE A 245 -15.09 -12.01 19.81
N TRP A 246 -16.10 -11.84 20.68
CA TRP A 246 -17.00 -10.70 20.62
C TRP A 246 -16.30 -9.36 20.87
N LEU A 247 -15.47 -9.27 21.91
CA LEU A 247 -14.70 -8.05 22.21
C LEU A 247 -13.79 -7.66 21.05
N LEU A 248 -13.07 -8.63 20.47
CA LEU A 248 -12.18 -8.39 19.33
C LEU A 248 -12.92 -7.93 18.08
N SER A 249 -14.21 -8.26 17.94
CA SER A 249 -15.04 -7.80 16.83
C SER A 249 -15.60 -6.37 16.98
N MET A 250 -15.47 -5.75 18.17
CA MET A 250 -15.90 -4.37 18.42
C MET A 250 -14.79 -3.32 18.27
N ASP A 251 -13.52 -3.72 18.41
CA ASP A 251 -12.36 -2.81 18.38
C ASP A 251 -11.65 -2.80 17.00
N GLY A 252 -12.33 -3.19 15.92
CA GLY A 252 -11.83 -3.21 14.54
C GLY A 252 -12.46 -2.16 13.64
#